data_AF-A0A645AZH3-F1
#
_entry.id   AF-A0A645AZH3-F1
#
_cell.length_a   1.000
_cell.length_b   1.000
_cell.length_c   1.000
_cell.angle_alpha   90.00
_cell.angle_beta   90.00
_cell.angle_gamma   90.00
#
_symmetry.space_group_name_H-M   'P 1'
#
loop_
_entity.id
_entity.type
_entity.pdbx_description
1 polymer ?
#
loop_
_entity_poly.entity_id
_entity_poly.type
_entity_poly.pdbx_seq_one_letter_code
_entity_poly.pdbx_strand_id
1 'polypeptide(L)' 'MVGTETGSNVNMTTIRDNDFELPNSKITVNCAKDFINKIPGYKGGYKPNVQIEPNFKNYMNGLDDCYEFIKNN' A
#
# COMPACT_ATOMS: atom_id res chain seq x y z
N MET A 1 5.57 -11.19 8.38
CA MET A 1 4.96 -10.96 7.06
C MET A 1 6.01 -11.11 5.98
N VAL A 2 5.61 -11.74 4.87
CA VAL A 2 6.40 -11.94 3.65
C VAL A 2 5.66 -11.20 2.54
N GLY A 3 6.36 -10.44 1.70
CA GLY A 3 5.75 -9.75 0.56
C GLY A 3 6.43 -8.44 0.22
N THR A 4 5.65 -7.45 -0.21
CA THR A 4 6.10 -6.09 -0.54
C THR A 4 5.63 -5.07 0.51
N GLU A 5 6.24 -3.88 0.50
CA GLU A 5 5.77 -2.74 1.30
C GLU A 5 4.32 -2.39 0.92
N THR A 6 3.47 -2.15 1.91
CA THR A 6 2.07 -1.77 1.63
C THR A 6 1.98 -0.38 0.99
N GLY A 7 0.96 -0.14 0.17
CA GLY A 7 0.86 1.10 -0.61
C GLY A 7 0.45 2.36 0.16
N SER A 8 0.10 2.26 1.44
CA SER A 8 -0.42 3.38 2.24
C SER A 8 0.54 3.78 3.34
N ASN A 9 0.55 5.05 3.72
CA ASN A 9 1.37 5.51 4.84
C ASN A 9 0.81 4.96 6.17
N VAL A 10 1.64 4.30 6.98
CA VAL A 10 1.23 3.75 8.28
C VAL A 10 0.69 4.81 9.25
N ASN A 11 1.08 6.07 9.03
CA ASN A 11 0.67 7.23 9.81
C ASN A 11 -0.50 8.01 9.19
N MET A 12 -1.17 7.47 8.18
CA MET A 12 -2.33 8.10 7.53
C MET A 12 -3.60 7.28 7.82
N THR A 13 -4.75 7.95 7.94
CA THR A 13 -6.06 7.26 7.98
C THR A 13 -6.56 6.95 6.57
N THR A 14 -7.50 6.01 6.49
CA THR A 14 -8.30 5.78 5.29
C THR A 14 -9.01 7.04 4.85
N ILE A 15 -9.14 7.19 3.54
CA ILE A 15 -10.02 8.19 2.97
C ILE A 15 -11.44 7.72 3.24
N ARG A 16 -12.11 8.34 4.22
CA ARG A 16 -13.54 8.17 4.42
C ARG A 16 -14.19 9.55 4.35
N ASP A 17 -15.09 9.68 3.38
CA ASP A 17 -16.10 10.72 3.30
C ASP A 17 -15.56 12.16 3.27
N ASN A 18 -14.41 12.35 2.62
CA ASN A 18 -13.79 13.66 2.44
C ASN A 18 -13.77 14.06 0.96
N ASP A 19 -14.91 13.85 0.31
CA ASP A 19 -15.14 14.24 -1.07
C ASP A 19 -15.61 15.68 -1.14
N PHE A 20 -15.00 16.48 -2.00
CA PHE A 20 -15.51 17.79 -2.36
C PHE A 20 -15.45 17.98 -3.88
N GLU A 21 -16.47 18.66 -4.41
CA GLU A 21 -16.57 18.96 -5.84
C GLU A 21 -15.98 20.32 -6.14
N LEU A 22 -15.10 20.39 -7.15
CA LEU A 22 -14.56 21.66 -7.62
C LEU A 22 -15.66 22.46 -8.36
N PRO A 23 -15.94 23.71 -7.95
CA PRO A 23 -17.10 24.48 -8.44
C PRO A 23 -17.06 24.75 -9.94
N ASN A 24 -15.87 24.75 -10.55
CA ASN A 24 -15.66 25.14 -11.94
C ASN A 24 -15.50 23.95 -12.90
N SER A 25 -15.40 22.72 -12.40
CA SER A 25 -15.11 21.54 -13.24
C SER A 25 -15.92 20.29 -12.91
N LYS A 26 -16.70 20.29 -11.83
CA LYS A 26 -17.43 19.12 -11.32
C LYS A 26 -16.52 17.91 -11.02
N ILE A 27 -15.22 18.14 -10.87
CA ILE A 27 -14.29 17.09 -10.47
C ILE A 27 -14.45 16.86 -8.98
N THR A 28 -14.72 15.62 -8.58
CA THR A 28 -14.69 15.19 -7.19
C THR A 28 -13.25 14.90 -6.78
N VAL A 29 -12.76 15.60 -5.76
CA VAL A 29 -11.47 15.35 -5.14
C VAL A 29 -11.69 14.60 -3.83
N ASN A 30 -10.95 13.51 -3.67
CA ASN A 30 -10.99 12.64 -2.50
C ASN A 30 -9.63 12.74 -1.78
N CYS A 31 -9.63 13.06 -0.48
CA CYS A 31 -8.38 13.15 0.29
C CYS A 31 -8.56 12.64 1.73
N ALA A 32 -7.48 12.18 2.36
CA ALA A 32 -7.53 11.80 3.77
C ALA A 32 -7.86 13.02 4.64
N LYS A 33 -8.83 12.86 5.57
CA LYS A 33 -9.26 13.93 6.47
C LYS A 33 -8.29 14.18 7.61
N ASP A 34 -7.80 13.10 8.19
CA ASP A 34 -7.04 13.14 9.42
C ASP A 34 -5.62 12.58 9.20
N PHE A 35 -4.72 12.95 10.11
CA PHE A 35 -3.40 12.35 10.22
C PHE A 35 -3.32 11.64 11.57
N ILE A 36 -2.90 10.37 11.59
CA ILE A 36 -2.77 9.58 12.81
C ILE A 36 -1.32 9.10 12.91
N ASN A 37 -0.55 9.70 13.80
CA ASN A 37 0.84 9.32 14.02
C ASN A 37 0.96 8.02 14.83
N LYS A 38 0.66 6.88 14.22
CA LYS A 38 0.71 5.56 14.89
C LYS A 38 2.13 5.15 15.26
N ILE A 39 3.09 5.40 14.37
CA ILE A 39 4.50 5.05 14.55
C ILE A 39 5.34 6.30 14.26
N PRO A 40 5.68 7.10 15.30
CA PRO A 40 6.45 8.32 15.13
C PRO A 40 7.77 8.09 14.39
N GLY A 41 8.05 8.92 13.39
CA GLY A 41 9.27 8.84 12.58
C GLY A 41 9.23 7.79 11.46
N TYR A 42 8.23 6.92 11.42
CA TYR A 42 8.04 5.98 10.30
C TYR A 42 7.47 6.71 9.08
N LYS A 43 8.02 6.43 7.89
CA LYS A 43 7.59 7.01 6.61
C LYS A 43 7.25 5.89 5.62
N GLY A 44 6.19 6.09 4.85
CA GLY A 44 5.74 5.12 3.86
C GLY A 44 4.87 4.02 4.46
N GLY A 45 4.72 2.93 3.72
CA GLY A 45 3.91 1.80 4.12
C GLY A 45 4.65 0.78 4.96
N TYR A 46 3.88 -0.18 5.46
CA TYR A 46 4.42 -1.16 6.38
C TYR A 46 5.35 -2.10 5.63
N LYS A 47 6.61 -2.17 6.06
CA LYS A 47 7.62 -3.04 5.49
C LYS A 47 7.47 -4.46 6.04
N PRO A 48 7.48 -5.49 5.19
CA PRO A 48 7.41 -6.88 5.63
C PRO A 48 8.71 -7.28 6.35
N ASN A 49 8.66 -8.39 7.09
CA ASN A 49 9.85 -8.96 7.73
C ASN A 49 10.78 -9.62 6.70
N VAL A 50 10.18 -10.16 5.63
CA VAL A 50 10.89 -10.68 4.46
C VAL A 50 10.36 -9.93 3.23
N GLN A 51 11.24 -9.15 2.61
CA GLN A 51 10.93 -8.44 1.37
C GLN A 51 11.05 -9.41 0.19
N ILE A 52 9.99 -9.52 -0.60
CA ILE A 52 9.94 -10.25 -1.86
C ILE A 52 9.75 -9.23 -2.97
N GLU A 53 10.66 -9.21 -3.93
CA GLU A 53 10.54 -8.39 -5.13
C GLU A 53 9.89 -9.24 -6.24
N PRO A 54 8.69 -8.88 -6.74
CA PRO A 54 8.02 -9.66 -7.77
C PRO A 54 8.85 -9.75 -9.05
N ASN A 55 9.00 -10.96 -9.58
CA ASN A 55 9.73 -11.23 -10.81
C ASN A 55 8.76 -11.34 -11.99
N PHE A 56 8.93 -10.47 -12.98
CA PHE A 56 8.08 -10.47 -14.18
C PHE A 56 8.07 -11.82 -14.92
N LYS A 57 9.20 -12.53 -14.97
CA LYS A 57 9.27 -13.87 -15.58
C LYS A 57 8.43 -14.89 -14.80
N ASN A 58 8.43 -14.82 -13.47
CA ASN A 58 7.64 -15.71 -12.64
C ASN A 58 6.15 -15.42 -12.82
N TYR A 59 5.77 -14.14 -12.81
CA TYR A 59 4.42 -13.70 -13.17
C TYR A 59 3.97 -14.25 -14.54
N MET A 60 4.80 -14.12 -15.58
CA MET A 60 4.51 -14.64 -16.91
C MET A 60 4.36 -16.17 -16.96
N ASN A 61 4.95 -16.89 -16.00
CA ASN A 61 4.85 -18.34 -15.87
C ASN A 61 3.74 -18.76 -14.89
N GLY A 62 2.91 -17.84 -14.39
CA GLY A 62 1.84 -18.12 -13.43
C GLY A 62 2.34 -18.49 -12.03
N LEU A 63 3.58 -18.11 -11.69
CA LEU A 63 4.16 -18.31 -10.37
C LEU A 63 4.00 -17.04 -9.52
N ASP A 64 3.66 -17.22 -8.24
CA ASP A 64 3.64 -16.16 -7.25
C ASP A 64 4.90 -16.24 -6.40
N ASP A 65 5.72 -15.18 -6.42
CA ASP A 65 7.02 -15.16 -5.72
C ASP A 65 6.88 -15.30 -4.21
N CYS A 66 5.80 -14.79 -3.62
CA CYS A 66 5.56 -14.93 -2.18
C CYS A 66 5.18 -16.37 -1.86
N TYR A 67 4.32 -16.98 -2.66
CA TYR A 67 3.91 -18.36 -2.52
C TYR A 67 5.09 -19.33 -2.68
N GLU A 68 5.90 -19.14 -3.73
CA GLU A 68 7.08 -19.98 -3.95
C GLU A 68 8.14 -19.79 -2.85
N PHE A 69 8.28 -18.58 -2.30
CA PHE A 69 9.14 -18.38 -1.12
C PHE A 69 8.64 -19.17 0.09
N ILE A 70 7.35 -19.09 0.41
CA ILE A 70 6.73 -19.78 1.56
C ILE A 70 6.79 -21.29 1.39
N LYS A 71 6.58 -21.81 0.18
CA LYS A 71 6.62 -23.25 -0.10
C LYS A 71 8.00 -23.87 0.15
N ASN A 72 9.07 -23.07 0.01
CA ASN A 72 10.45 -23.54 0.09
C ASN A 72 11.17 -23.21 1.41
N ASN A 73 10.45 -22.68 2.42
CA ASN A 73 10.97 -22.36 3.77
C ASN A 73 10.05 -22.92 4.85
#